data_AF-B4CWF7-F1
#
_entry.id   AF-B4CWF7-F1
#
_cell.length_a   1.000
_cell.length_b   1.000
_cell.length_c   1.000
_cell.angle_alpha   90.00
_cell.angle_beta   90.00
_cell.angle_gamma   90.00
#
_symmetry.space_group_name_H-M   'P 1'
#
loop_
_entity.id
_entity.type
_entity.pdbx_description
1 polymer ?
#
loop_
_entity_poly.entity_id
_entity_poly.type
_entity_poly.pdbx_seq_one_letter_code
_entity_poly.pdbx_strand_id
1 'polypeptide(L)'
;MKISSRLIAIVVSAIVIVASLTLITSAVIDSKRQGWNMDKAERHIALIEPAIRADARFEQVRLMPYTRFNGCLRIEGHVSSEQVNADLLKIIKESHPPVPLDL
;
A
#
# COMPACT_ATOMS: atom_id res chain seq x y z
N MET A 1 18.34 -17.06 -47.11
CA MET A 1 19.01 -16.04 -46.28
C MET A 1 19.26 -16.65 -44.90
N LYS A 2 20.53 -16.95 -44.52
CA LYS A 2 20.85 -17.55 -43.20
C LYS A 2 21.12 -16.42 -42.20
N ILE A 3 20.28 -16.27 -41.18
CA ILE A 3 20.53 -15.34 -40.08
C ILE A 3 21.72 -15.90 -39.30
N SER A 4 22.76 -15.08 -39.10
CA SER A 4 23.94 -15.54 -38.35
C SER A 4 23.59 -15.74 -36.88
N SER A 5 24.12 -16.78 -36.25
CA SER A 5 23.90 -17.08 -34.83
C SER A 5 24.30 -15.91 -33.91
N ARG A 6 25.22 -15.05 -34.38
CA ARG A 6 25.61 -13.79 -33.72
C ARG A 6 24.49 -12.75 -33.73
N LEU A 7 23.78 -12.61 -34.85
CA LEU A 7 22.65 -11.68 -34.95
C LEU A 7 21.53 -12.08 -34.00
N ILE A 8 21.25 -13.39 -33.89
CA ILE A 8 20.26 -13.93 -32.95
C ILE A 8 20.69 -13.65 -31.51
N ALA A 9 21.95 -13.91 -31.15
CA ALA A 9 22.46 -13.65 -29.80
C ALA A 9 22.37 -12.17 -29.41
N ILE A 10 22.66 -11.24 -30.33
CA ILE A 10 22.55 -9.79 -30.08
C ILE A 10 21.10 -9.40 -29.84
N VAL A 11 20.16 -9.86 -30.67
CA VAL A 11 18.74 -9.55 -30.52
C VAL A 11 18.19 -10.09 -29.21
N VAL A 12 18.52 -11.34 -28.86
CA VAL A 12 18.10 -11.94 -27.57
C VAL A 12 18.67 -11.16 -26.40
N SER A 13 19.96 -10.79 -26.44
CA SER A 13 20.59 -10.01 -25.38
C SER A 13 19.92 -8.63 -25.22
N ALA A 14 19.61 -7.95 -26.33
CA ALA A 14 18.91 -6.67 -26.30
C ALA A 14 17.51 -6.78 -25.67
N ILE A 15 16.75 -7.83 -26.01
CA ILE A 15 15.43 -8.07 -25.41
C ILE A 15 15.54 -8.31 -23.90
N VAL A 16 16.48 -9.16 -23.48
CA VAL A 16 16.71 -9.44 -22.05
C VAL A 16 17.11 -8.18 -21.29
N ILE A 17 18.00 -7.35 -21.86
CA ILE A 17 18.42 -6.08 -21.25
C ILE A 17 17.22 -5.14 -21.11
N VAL A 18 16.41 -4.95 -22.16
CA VAL A 18 15.24 -4.07 -22.10
C VAL A 18 14.22 -4.56 -21.07
N ALA A 19 13.92 -5.87 -21.05
CA ALA A 19 13.02 -6.46 -20.07
C ALA A 19 13.54 -6.34 -18.62
N SER A 20 14.85 -6.48 -18.41
CA SER A 20 15.45 -6.28 -17.09
C SER A 20 15.36 -4.82 -16.65
N LEU A 21 15.59 -3.88 -17.57
CA LEU A 21 15.53 -2.45 -17.29
C LEU A 21 14.11 -2.02 -16.91
N THR A 22 13.09 -2.51 -17.63
CA THR A 22 11.69 -2.20 -17.31
C THR A 22 11.31 -2.71 -15.92
N LEU A 23 11.68 -3.95 -15.57
CA LEU A 23 11.43 -4.52 -14.25
C LEU A 23 12.11 -3.74 -13.11
N ILE A 24 13.36 -3.29 -13.31
CA ILE A 24 14.06 -2.47 -12.32
C ILE A 24 13.36 -1.13 -12.14
N THR A 25 12.99 -0.46 -13.25
CA THR A 25 12.33 0.84 -13.18
C THR A 25 10.96 0.76 -12.49
N SER A 26 10.17 -0.28 -12.75
CA SER A 26 8.88 -0.48 -12.07
C SER A 26 9.07 -0.69 -10.58
N ALA A 27 10.00 -1.55 -10.18
CA ALA A 27 10.28 -1.82 -8.77
C ALA A 27 10.72 -0.56 -7.99
N VAL A 28 11.53 0.30 -8.60
CA VAL A 28 11.96 1.57 -7.99
C VAL A 28 10.79 2.55 -7.85
N ILE A 29 9.93 2.65 -8.87
CA ILE A 29 8.74 3.53 -8.83
C ILE A 29 7.77 3.05 -7.76
N ASP A 30 7.52 1.75 -7.65
CA ASP A 30 6.63 1.17 -6.66
C ASP A 30 7.16 1.38 -5.25
N SER A 31 8.47 1.22 -5.03
CA SER A 31 9.11 1.47 -3.73
C SER A 31 8.94 2.94 -3.28
N LYS A 32 9.11 3.90 -4.20
CA LYS A 32 8.91 5.33 -3.88
C LYS A 32 7.46 5.65 -3.56
N ARG A 33 6.52 5.09 -4.34
CA ARG A 33 5.07 5.25 -4.10
C ARG A 33 4.68 4.66 -2.74
N GLN A 34 5.20 3.48 -2.42
CA GLN A 34 4.99 2.83 -1.13
C GLN A 34 5.44 3.71 0.02
N GLY A 35 6.68 4.22 0.01
CA GLY A 35 7.17 5.13 1.06
C GLY A 35 6.28 6.36 1.23
N TRP A 36 5.92 7.03 0.14
CA TRP A 36 5.06 8.22 0.20
C TRP A 36 3.65 7.93 0.73
N ASN A 37 3.06 6.79 0.37
CA ASN A 37 1.77 6.36 0.92
C ASN A 37 1.89 5.97 2.40
N MET A 38 3.00 5.39 2.84
CA MET A 38 3.23 5.09 4.26
C MET A 38 3.31 6.36 5.11
N ASP A 39 4.05 7.38 4.65
CA ASP A 39 4.13 8.67 5.34
C ASP A 39 2.77 9.37 5.43
N LYS A 40 1.93 9.19 4.40
CA LYS A 40 0.55 9.70 4.38
C LYS A 40 -0.35 8.95 5.34
N ALA A 41 -0.26 7.63 5.36
CA ALA A 41 -1.00 6.79 6.29
C ALA A 41 -0.65 7.16 7.73
N GLU A 42 0.63 7.28 8.06
CA GLU A 42 1.12 7.63 9.40
C GLU A 42 0.62 9.01 9.85
N ARG A 43 0.72 10.02 8.99
CA ARG A 43 0.17 11.37 9.27
C ARG A 43 -1.34 11.35 9.48
N HIS A 44 -2.06 10.56 8.68
CA HIS A 44 -3.51 10.43 8.81
C HIS A 44 -3.90 9.74 10.12
N ILE A 45 -3.19 8.66 10.48
CA ILE A 45 -3.36 7.93 11.73
C ILE A 45 -3.19 8.87 12.92
N ALA A 46 -2.10 9.66 12.95
CA ALA A 46 -1.85 10.61 14.04
C ALA A 46 -2.99 11.64 14.21
N LEU A 47 -3.71 11.97 13.14
CA LEU A 47 -4.84 12.90 13.16
C LEU A 47 -6.12 12.25 13.72
N ILE A 48 -6.40 11.00 13.38
CA ILE A 48 -7.66 10.32 13.77
C ILE A 48 -7.55 9.46 15.02
N GLU A 49 -6.35 9.02 15.39
CA GLU A 49 -6.12 8.13 16.52
C GLU A 49 -6.66 8.69 17.84
N PRO A 50 -6.52 9.99 18.19
CA PRO A 50 -7.11 10.54 19.40
C PRO A 50 -8.63 10.37 19.48
N ALA A 51 -9.34 10.57 18.36
CA ALA A 51 -10.79 10.41 18.29
C ALA A 51 -11.22 8.95 18.45
N ILE A 52 -10.45 8.01 17.87
CA ILE A 52 -10.70 6.58 18.01
C ILE A 52 -10.40 6.10 19.44
N ARG A 53 -9.31 6.58 20.05
CA ARG A 53 -8.92 6.22 21.42
C ARG A 53 -9.85 6.80 22.49
N ALA A 54 -10.58 7.89 22.18
CA ALA A 54 -11.58 8.45 23.08
C ALA A 54 -12.81 7.55 23.26
N ASP A 55 -13.05 6.61 22.34
CA ASP A 55 -14.17 5.67 22.40
C ASP A 55 -13.68 4.30 22.89
N ALA A 56 -14.12 3.91 24.09
CA ALA A 56 -13.75 2.64 24.73
C ALA A 56 -14.14 1.41 23.89
N ARG A 57 -15.11 1.54 22.97
CA ARG A 57 -15.50 0.45 22.05
C ARG A 57 -14.36 0.06 21.09
N PHE A 58 -13.38 0.93 20.89
CA PHE A 58 -12.24 0.73 19.99
C PHE A 58 -10.91 0.51 20.72
N GLU A 59 -10.93 0.20 22.02
CA GLU A 59 -9.71 0.03 22.83
C GLU A 59 -8.71 -0.97 22.21
N GLN A 60 -9.22 -2.08 21.67
CA GLN A 60 -8.41 -3.15 21.06
C GLN A 60 -8.10 -2.90 19.58
N VAL A 61 -8.54 -1.78 19.01
CA VAL A 61 -8.27 -1.41 17.62
C VAL A 61 -6.93 -0.68 17.53
N ARG A 62 -6.17 -0.99 16.49
CA ARG A 62 -4.91 -0.33 16.13
C ARG A 62 -4.96 0.06 14.66
N LEU A 63 -4.52 1.26 14.37
CA LEU A 63 -4.29 1.71 13.02
C LEU A 63 -2.79 1.71 12.75
N MET A 64 -2.38 1.24 11.57
CA MET A 64 -0.97 1.23 11.21
C MET A 64 -0.76 1.43 9.70
N PRO A 65 0.37 2.04 9.31
CA PRO A 65 0.82 1.96 7.92
C PRO A 65 1.14 0.51 7.55
N TYR A 66 0.71 0.06 6.38
CA TYR A 66 0.97 -1.28 5.86
C TYR A 66 1.40 -1.30 4.38
N THR A 67 2.37 -2.13 4.02
CA THR A 67 3.04 -2.05 2.71
C THR A 67 2.23 -2.60 1.53
N ARG A 68 1.11 -3.29 1.79
CA ARG A 68 0.25 -3.83 0.73
C ARG A 68 -0.34 -2.69 -0.13
N PHE A 69 -0.65 -3.00 -1.39
CA PHE A 69 -1.23 -2.06 -2.36
C PHE A 69 -0.38 -0.79 -2.58
N ASN A 70 0.95 -0.93 -2.59
CA ASN A 70 1.89 0.20 -2.64
C ASN A 70 1.69 1.17 -1.47
N GLY A 71 1.43 0.67 -0.26
CA GLY A 71 1.20 1.46 0.94
C GLY A 71 -0.29 1.78 1.16
N CYS A 72 -0.82 1.30 2.29
CA CYS A 72 -2.20 1.51 2.71
C CYS A 72 -2.31 1.75 4.23
N LEU A 73 -3.48 2.15 4.69
CA LEU A 73 -3.83 2.20 6.12
C LEU A 73 -4.51 0.89 6.48
N ARG A 74 -3.93 0.16 7.44
CA ARG A 74 -4.48 -1.10 7.94
C ARG A 74 -5.15 -0.90 9.29
N ILE A 75 -6.29 -1.54 9.46
CA ILE A 75 -7.04 -1.60 10.72
C ILE A 75 -6.86 -3.02 11.28
N GLU A 76 -6.31 -3.14 12.47
CA GLU A 76 -6.19 -4.42 13.17
C GLU A 76 -6.86 -4.35 14.53
N GLY A 77 -7.45 -5.44 14.99
CA GLY A 77 -8.00 -5.52 16.34
C GLY A 77 -9.31 -6.28 16.39
N HIS A 78 -9.99 -6.16 17.53
CA HIS A 78 -11.29 -6.76 17.76
C HIS A 78 -12.26 -5.69 18.24
N VAL A 79 -13.52 -5.83 17.82
CA VAL A 79 -14.65 -5.02 18.25
C VAL A 79 -15.79 -5.96 18.66
N SER A 80 -16.60 -5.52 19.61
CA SER A 80 -17.59 -6.38 20.27
C SER A 80 -18.80 -6.76 19.40
N SER A 81 -19.06 -6.03 18.31
CA SER A 81 -20.17 -6.31 17.40
C SER A 81 -19.95 -5.74 16.00
N GLU A 82 -20.76 -6.22 15.05
CA GLU A 82 -20.79 -5.72 13.68
C GLU A 82 -21.19 -4.24 13.61
N GLN A 83 -22.09 -3.79 14.49
CA GLN A 83 -22.47 -2.38 14.55
C GLN A 83 -21.28 -1.50 14.97
N VAL A 84 -20.48 -1.95 15.94
CA VAL A 84 -19.26 -1.22 16.34
C VAL A 84 -18.24 -1.19 15.20
N ASN A 85 -18.13 -2.28 14.44
CA ASN A 85 -17.29 -2.30 13.23
C ASN A 85 -17.79 -1.30 12.17
N ALA A 86 -19.10 -1.24 11.92
CA ALA A 86 -19.69 -0.30 10.98
C ALA A 86 -19.46 1.17 11.39
N ASP A 87 -19.59 1.46 12.69
CA ASP A 87 -19.29 2.79 13.25
C ASP A 87 -17.80 3.16 13.07
N LEU A 88 -16.89 2.22 13.36
CA LEU A 88 -15.45 2.41 13.15
C LEU A 88 -15.13 2.72 11.69
N LEU A 89 -15.66 1.91 10.76
CA LEU A 89 -15.47 2.10 9.33
C LEU A 89 -16.05 3.42 8.85
N LYS A 90 -17.18 3.86 9.42
CA LYS A 90 -17.78 5.16 9.12
C LYS A 90 -16.84 6.29 9.53
N ILE A 91 -16.32 6.28 10.75
CA ILE A 91 -15.37 7.30 11.25
C ILE A 91 -14.15 7.38 10.33
N ILE A 92 -13.57 6.23 9.98
CA ILE A 92 -12.38 6.18 9.13
C ILE A 92 -12.70 6.68 7.72
N LYS A 93 -13.82 6.28 7.11
CA LYS A 93 -14.20 6.75 5.77
C LYS A 93 -14.51 8.25 5.75
N GLU A 94 -15.22 8.76 6.76
CA GLU A 94 -15.56 10.18 6.88
C GLU A 94 -14.34 11.05 7.17
N SER A 95 -13.24 10.47 7.67
CA SER A 95 -11.96 11.16 7.78
C SER A 95 -11.23 11.39 6.44
N HIS A 96 -11.73 10.83 5.34
CA HIS A 96 -11.15 10.95 3.99
C HIS A 96 -9.67 10.50 3.93
N PRO A 97 -9.38 9.20 4.16
CA PRO A 97 -8.01 8.70 4.22
C PRO A 97 -7.29 8.97 2.89
N PRO A 98 -6.05 9.49 2.92
CA PRO A 98 -5.31 9.87 1.71
C PRO A 98 -4.69 8.68 0.96
N VAL A 99 -4.96 7.47 1.44
CA VAL A 99 -4.46 6.17 0.95
C VAL A 99 -5.56 5.11 1.04
N PRO A 100 -5.44 3.99 0.30
CA PRO A 100 -6.37 2.88 0.40
C PRO A 100 -6.46 2.30 1.83
N LEU A 101 -7.59 1.66 2.13
CA LEU A 101 -7.80 0.92 3.38
C LEU A 101 -7.59 -0.58 3.15
N ASP A 102 -6.91 -1.26 4.08
CA ASP A 102 -6.88 -2.72 4.20
C ASP A 102 -7.80 -3.11 5.37
N LEU A 103 -8.97 -3.66 5.04
CA LEU A 103 -10.06 -3.99 5.97
C LEU A 103 -10.02 -5.46 6.41
#